data_AF-A0A0G1MM60-F1
#
_entry.id   AF-A0A0G1MM60-F1
#
_cell.length_a   1.000
_cell.length_b   1.000
_cell.length_c   1.000
_cell.angle_alpha   90.00
_cell.angle_beta   90.00
_cell.angle_gamma   90.00
#
_symmetry.space_group_name_H-M   'P 1'
#
loop_
_entity.id
_entity.type
_entity.pdbx_description
1 polymer ?
#
loop_
_entity_poly.entity_id
_entity_poly.type
_entity_poly.pdbx_seq_one_letter_code
_entity_poly.pdbx_strand_id
1 'polypeptide(L)'
;MPQKSEEKGRRDLLEERLLTLAFAFDPKILLGKEASSLITIPLYTKLLAEYVRFFSQKGTFTVSGFAASLPGELFEGFAKMILDSGQNEKELDLVKKELKILTLKDNLKLLAREMRNLEESGEKDKLLKAQNKFNNLAKTLSGLDENGGGGIIFNE
;
A
#
# COMPACT_ATOMS: atom_id res chain seq x y z
N MET A 1 -28.99 11.44 -9.81
CA MET A 1 -27.81 11.65 -10.68
C MET A 1 -26.83 10.53 -10.38
N PRO A 2 -26.37 9.73 -11.34
CA PRO A 2 -25.33 8.74 -11.08
C PRO A 2 -24.01 9.47 -10.90
N GLN A 3 -23.36 9.27 -9.76
CA GLN A 3 -22.02 9.81 -9.48
C GLN A 3 -21.04 9.19 -10.48
N LYS A 4 -20.31 10.03 -11.21
CA LYS A 4 -19.11 9.61 -11.95
C LYS A 4 -18.18 8.92 -10.96
N SER A 5 -17.98 7.61 -11.11
CA SER A 5 -16.90 6.93 -10.41
C SER A 5 -15.59 7.58 -10.86
N GLU A 6 -14.89 8.25 -9.95
CA GLU A 6 -13.50 8.59 -10.17
C GLU A 6 -12.77 7.27 -10.48
N GLU A 7 -12.13 7.18 -11.64
CA GLU A 7 -11.32 6.01 -11.99
C GLU A 7 -10.25 5.85 -10.91
N LYS A 8 -10.34 4.75 -10.16
CA LYS A 8 -9.38 4.44 -9.12
C LYS A 8 -8.01 4.25 -9.77
N GLY A 9 -7.01 5.00 -9.30
CA GLY A 9 -5.63 4.80 -9.75
C GLY A 9 -5.12 3.41 -9.36
N ARG A 10 -4.12 2.90 -10.08
CA ARG A 10 -3.50 1.58 -9.81
C ARG A 10 -3.14 1.36 -8.33
N ARG A 11 -2.60 2.38 -7.68
CA ARG A 11 -2.25 2.32 -6.24
C ARG A 11 -3.49 2.14 -5.36
N ASP A 12 -4.60 2.81 -5.69
CA ASP A 12 -5.87 2.69 -4.97
C ASP A 12 -6.40 1.27 -5.03
N LEU A 13 -6.48 0.70 -6.24
CA LEU A 13 -6.90 -0.68 -6.45
C LEU A 13 -6.02 -1.68 -5.68
N LEU A 14 -4.70 -1.48 -5.68
CA LEU A 14 -3.78 -2.37 -4.97
C LEU A 14 -3.85 -2.23 -3.46
N GLU A 15 -3.97 -1.02 -2.91
CA GLU A 15 -4.10 -0.82 -1.46
C GLU A 15 -5.44 -1.34 -0.95
N GLU A 16 -6.54 -1.11 -1.69
CA GLU A 16 -7.85 -1.72 -1.43
C GLU A 16 -7.73 -3.25 -1.43
N ARG A 17 -7.11 -3.81 -2.47
CA ARG A 17 -6.96 -5.27 -2.59
C ARG A 17 -6.10 -5.86 -1.47
N LEU A 18 -5.03 -5.17 -1.07
CA LEU A 18 -4.19 -5.57 0.06
C LEU A 18 -5.01 -5.67 1.34
N LEU A 19 -5.83 -4.65 1.63
CA LEU A 19 -6.70 -4.63 2.80
C LEU A 19 -7.76 -5.73 2.73
N THR A 20 -8.43 -5.88 1.59
CA THR A 20 -9.43 -6.93 1.37
C THR A 20 -8.85 -8.32 1.66
N LEU A 21 -7.71 -8.66 1.04
CA LEU A 21 -7.05 -9.94 1.23
C LEU A 21 -6.58 -10.14 2.67
N ALA A 22 -6.01 -9.11 3.29
CA ALA A 22 -5.54 -9.20 4.67
C ALA A 22 -6.71 -9.42 5.64
N PHE A 23 -7.80 -8.67 5.51
CA PHE A 23 -8.96 -8.85 6.39
C PHE A 23 -9.68 -10.20 6.18
N ALA A 24 -9.62 -10.75 4.97
CA ALA A 24 -10.22 -12.04 4.64
C ALA A 24 -9.39 -13.24 5.12
N PHE A 25 -8.06 -13.12 5.13
CA PHE A 25 -7.15 -14.24 5.42
C PHE A 25 -6.48 -14.13 6.80
N ASP A 26 -5.58 -13.15 6.96
CA ASP A 26 -4.88 -12.89 8.23
C ASP A 26 -4.72 -11.38 8.44
N PRO A 27 -5.62 -10.75 9.22
CA PRO A 27 -5.56 -9.34 9.53
C PRO A 27 -4.27 -8.94 10.26
N LYS A 28 -3.60 -9.88 10.95
CA LYS A 28 -2.38 -9.57 11.71
C LYS A 28 -1.23 -9.12 10.82
N ILE A 29 -1.24 -9.49 9.54
CA ILE A 29 -0.27 -9.02 8.55
C ILE A 29 -0.22 -7.49 8.50
N LEU A 30 -1.37 -6.82 8.69
CA LEU A 30 -1.47 -5.36 8.70
C LEU A 30 -0.80 -4.70 9.91
N LEU A 31 -0.53 -5.45 10.98
CA LEU A 31 0.21 -4.96 12.16
C LEU A 31 1.72 -4.86 11.88
N GLY A 32 2.20 -5.54 10.84
CA GLY A 32 3.60 -5.48 10.41
C GLY A 32 3.95 -4.12 9.81
N LYS A 33 5.16 -3.63 10.12
CA LYS A 33 5.69 -2.36 9.56
C LYS A 33 5.74 -2.37 8.03
N GLU A 34 6.04 -3.53 7.46
CA GLU A 34 6.12 -3.71 6.02
C GLU A 34 4.78 -3.45 5.33
N ALA A 35 3.72 -4.15 5.74
CA ALA A 35 2.39 -4.00 5.14
C ALA A 35 1.78 -2.62 5.41
N SER A 36 1.89 -2.13 6.65
CA SER A 36 1.37 -0.80 7.03
C SER A 36 2.02 0.34 6.24
N SER A 37 3.32 0.26 5.93
CA SER A 37 4.02 1.28 5.15
C SER A 37 3.61 1.35 3.67
N LEU A 38 2.93 0.32 3.16
CA LEU A 38 2.44 0.29 1.77
C LEU A 38 1.11 1.03 1.60
N ILE A 39 0.42 1.33 2.70
CA ILE A 39 -0.90 1.96 2.71
C ILE A 39 -0.72 3.47 2.91
N THR A 40 -1.07 4.23 1.87
CA THR A 40 -0.86 5.68 1.81
C THR A 40 -2.14 6.46 1.57
N ILE A 41 -3.18 5.80 1.08
CA ILE A 41 -4.45 6.46 0.76
C ILE A 41 -5.22 6.78 2.04
N PRO A 42 -5.73 8.02 2.20
CA PRO A 42 -6.31 8.49 3.46
C PRO A 42 -7.39 7.57 4.05
N LEU A 43 -8.29 7.04 3.21
CA LEU A 43 -9.34 6.12 3.63
C LEU A 43 -8.75 4.83 4.24
N TYR A 44 -7.79 4.24 3.55
CA TYR A 44 -7.16 2.97 3.92
C TYR A 44 -6.23 3.14 5.13
N THR A 45 -5.54 4.26 5.23
CA THR A 45 -4.74 4.62 6.42
C THR A 45 -5.64 4.77 7.66
N LYS A 46 -6.79 5.43 7.55
CA LYS A 46 -7.76 5.52 8.66
C LYS A 46 -8.28 4.15 9.07
N LEU A 47 -8.64 3.29 8.10
CA LEU A 47 -9.12 1.95 8.36
C LEU A 47 -8.06 1.08 9.07
N LEU A 48 -6.80 1.18 8.64
CA LEU A 48 -5.67 0.53 9.29
C LEU A 48 -5.49 1.01 10.74
N ALA A 49 -5.55 2.31 10.97
CA ALA A 49 -5.42 2.89 12.32
C ALA A 49 -6.54 2.37 13.25
N GLU A 50 -7.76 2.30 12.74
CA GLU A 50 -8.89 1.71 13.47
C GLU A 50 -8.67 0.23 13.78
N TYR A 51 -8.16 -0.53 12.82
CA TYR A 51 -7.85 -1.94 13.04
C TYR A 51 -6.77 -2.13 14.13
N VAL A 52 -5.69 -1.35 14.08
CA VAL A 52 -4.64 -1.38 15.11
C VAL A 52 -5.23 -1.05 16.49
N ARG A 53 -6.07 -0.03 16.57
CA ARG A 53 -6.78 0.35 17.81
C ARG A 53 -7.68 -0.77 18.31
N PHE A 54 -8.52 -1.32 17.45
CA PHE A 54 -9.43 -2.42 17.77
C PHE A 54 -8.66 -3.65 18.28
N PHE A 55 -7.62 -4.07 17.56
CA PHE A 55 -6.83 -5.24 17.91
C PHE A 55 -6.09 -5.04 19.24
N SER A 56 -5.57 -3.83 19.51
CA SER A 56 -4.92 -3.52 20.79
C SER A 56 -5.83 -3.65 22.01
N GLN A 57 -7.14 -3.43 21.83
CA GLN A 57 -8.14 -3.50 22.92
C GLN A 57 -8.75 -4.89 23.08
N LYS A 58 -8.97 -5.61 21.97
CA LYS A 58 -9.71 -6.88 21.96
C LYS A 58 -8.81 -8.12 21.85
N GLY A 59 -7.60 -7.98 21.32
CA GLY A 59 -6.63 -9.07 21.11
C GLY A 59 -7.01 -10.09 20.03
N THR A 60 -8.25 -10.05 19.53
CA THR A 60 -8.76 -10.91 18.47
C THR A 60 -9.55 -10.10 17.46
N PHE A 61 -9.55 -10.57 16.20
CA PHE A 61 -10.31 -9.97 15.12
C PHE A 61 -11.51 -10.84 14.76
N THR A 62 -12.67 -10.19 14.62
CA THR A 62 -13.84 -10.76 13.93
C THR A 62 -14.38 -9.69 13.00
N VAL A 63 -14.83 -10.08 11.80
CA VAL A 63 -15.38 -9.14 10.81
C VAL A 63 -16.51 -8.30 11.40
N SER A 64 -17.49 -8.95 12.02
CA SER A 64 -18.64 -8.25 12.63
C SER A 64 -18.24 -7.36 13.80
N GLY A 65 -17.31 -7.82 14.66
CA GLY A 65 -16.85 -7.06 15.81
C GLY A 65 -16.09 -5.80 15.39
N PHE A 66 -15.24 -5.91 14.37
CA PHE A 66 -14.52 -4.77 13.83
C PHE A 66 -15.47 -3.82 13.10
N ALA A 67 -16.36 -4.33 12.24
CA ALA A 67 -17.34 -3.53 11.53
C ALA A 67 -18.21 -2.69 12.46
N ALA A 68 -18.66 -3.27 13.58
CA ALA A 68 -19.46 -2.56 14.59
C ALA A 68 -18.68 -1.45 15.34
N SER A 69 -17.34 -1.48 15.29
CA SER A 69 -16.49 -0.46 15.91
C SER A 69 -16.17 0.72 14.98
N LEU A 70 -16.46 0.59 13.68
CA LEU A 70 -16.10 1.58 12.68
C LEU A 70 -17.12 2.74 12.64
N PRO A 71 -16.66 3.98 12.42
CA PRO A 71 -17.53 5.09 12.05
C PRO A 71 -18.13 4.85 10.65
N GLY A 72 -19.30 5.44 10.38
CA GLY A 72 -20.11 5.15 9.17
C GLY A 72 -19.34 5.19 7.84
N GLU A 73 -18.52 6.21 7.60
CA GLU A 73 -17.69 6.34 6.38
C GLU A 73 -16.73 5.15 6.21
N LEU A 74 -16.07 4.72 7.28
CA LEU A 74 -15.12 3.61 7.24
C LEU A 74 -15.85 2.26 7.17
N PHE A 75 -17.02 2.16 7.79
CA PHE A 75 -17.86 0.97 7.71
C PHE A 75 -18.29 0.69 6.27
N GLU A 76 -18.75 1.71 5.52
CA GLU A 76 -19.16 1.53 4.12
C GLU A 76 -18.01 1.02 3.25
N GLY A 77 -16.84 1.64 3.37
CA GLY A 77 -15.64 1.20 2.64
C GLY A 77 -15.21 -0.22 3.02
N PHE A 78 -15.19 -0.53 4.31
CA PHE A 78 -14.85 -1.87 4.81
C PHE A 78 -15.86 -2.93 4.35
N ALA A 79 -17.17 -2.65 4.45
CA ALA A 79 -18.21 -3.59 4.04
C ALA A 79 -18.09 -3.94 2.56
N LYS A 80 -17.81 -2.96 1.70
CA LYS A 80 -17.55 -3.20 0.27
C LYS A 80 -16.36 -4.14 0.05
N MET A 81 -15.24 -3.92 0.75
CA MET A 81 -14.04 -4.78 0.67
C MET A 81 -14.35 -6.23 1.06
N ILE A 82 -15.07 -6.42 2.17
CA ILE A 82 -15.39 -7.77 2.66
C ILE A 82 -16.33 -8.52 1.71
N LEU A 83 -17.26 -7.83 1.05
CA LEU A 83 -18.15 -8.47 0.07
C LEU A 83 -17.40 -8.95 -1.19
N ASP A 84 -16.26 -8.34 -1.51
CA ASP A 84 -15.41 -8.68 -2.66
C ASP A 84 -14.22 -9.59 -2.28
N SER A 85 -14.27 -10.23 -1.11
CA SER A 85 -13.17 -11.06 -0.63
C SER A 85 -13.10 -12.42 -1.34
N GLY A 86 -12.34 -12.49 -2.42
CA GLY A 86 -11.82 -13.76 -2.94
C GLY A 86 -10.64 -14.27 -2.09
N GLN A 87 -10.54 -15.58 -1.88
CA GLN A 87 -9.39 -16.17 -1.15
C GLN A 87 -8.27 -16.54 -2.12
N ASN A 88 -7.18 -15.77 -2.11
CA ASN A 88 -5.97 -16.12 -2.86
C ASN A 88 -4.70 -15.62 -2.16
N GLU A 89 -4.06 -16.50 -1.38
CA GLU A 89 -2.83 -16.17 -0.66
C GLU A 89 -1.68 -15.76 -1.59
N LYS A 90 -1.58 -16.39 -2.77
CA LYS A 90 -0.58 -16.02 -3.79
C LYS A 90 -0.79 -14.60 -4.31
N GLU A 91 -2.05 -14.16 -4.35
CA GLU A 91 -2.39 -12.79 -4.75
C GLU A 91 -1.89 -11.78 -3.73
N LEU A 92 -1.96 -12.08 -2.42
CA LEU A 92 -1.51 -11.17 -1.37
C LEU A 92 -0.04 -10.79 -1.53
N ASP A 93 0.82 -11.77 -1.82
CA ASP A 93 2.25 -11.53 -2.04
C ASP A 93 2.52 -10.74 -3.33
N LEU A 94 1.75 -11.01 -4.39
CA LEU A 94 1.82 -10.23 -5.62
C LEU A 94 1.39 -8.77 -5.38
N VAL A 95 0.31 -8.53 -4.64
CA VAL A 95 -0.18 -7.18 -4.32
C VAL A 95 0.86 -6.41 -3.51
N LYS A 96 1.43 -7.03 -2.47
CA LYS A 96 2.50 -6.43 -1.67
C LYS A 96 3.71 -6.10 -2.54
N LYS A 97 4.12 -7.01 -3.41
CA LYS A 97 5.24 -6.80 -4.32
C LYS A 97 4.99 -5.62 -5.25
N GLU A 98 3.82 -5.53 -5.86
CA GLU A 98 3.45 -4.46 -6.77
C GLU A 98 3.41 -3.10 -6.05
N LEU A 99 2.83 -3.04 -4.84
CA LEU A 99 2.84 -1.82 -4.01
C LEU A 99 4.27 -1.39 -3.63
N LYS A 100 5.16 -2.34 -3.35
CA LYS A 100 6.59 -2.04 -3.12
C LYS A 100 7.24 -1.46 -4.37
N ILE A 101 6.99 -2.05 -5.55
CA ILE A 101 7.51 -1.56 -6.83
C ILE A 101 7.04 -0.13 -7.09
N LEU A 102 5.74 0.14 -6.91
CA LEU A 102 5.20 1.50 -7.05
C LEU A 102 5.87 2.48 -6.08
N THR A 103 6.01 2.09 -4.82
CA THR A 103 6.65 2.92 -3.79
C THR A 103 8.11 3.20 -4.10
N LEU A 104 8.86 2.22 -4.60
CA LEU A 104 10.25 2.40 -5.04
C LEU A 104 10.32 3.36 -6.24
N LYS A 105 9.44 3.19 -7.24
CA LYS A 105 9.37 4.08 -8.41
C LYS A 105 9.05 5.51 -8.02
N ASP A 106 8.12 5.73 -7.09
CA ASP A 106 7.77 7.05 -6.58
C ASP A 106 8.95 7.68 -5.82
N ASN A 107 9.62 6.92 -4.95
CA ASN A 107 10.81 7.38 -4.23
C ASN A 107 11.97 7.74 -5.15
N LEU A 108 12.20 6.95 -6.21
CA LEU A 108 13.23 7.25 -7.22
C LEU A 108 12.92 8.56 -7.95
N LYS A 109 11.65 8.80 -8.31
CA LYS A 109 11.25 10.08 -8.93
C LYS A 109 11.48 11.26 -8.00
N LEU A 110 11.18 11.12 -6.70
CA LEU A 110 11.43 12.17 -5.71
C LEU A 110 12.92 12.45 -5.55
N LEU A 111 13.75 11.40 -5.41
CA LEU A 111 15.20 11.54 -5.31
C LEU A 111 15.82 12.17 -6.56
N ALA A 112 15.34 11.84 -7.76
CA ALA A 112 15.83 12.47 -8.99
C ALA A 112 15.55 13.98 -9.02
N ARG A 113 14.39 14.42 -8.50
CA ARG A 113 14.07 15.85 -8.35
C ARG A 113 14.96 16.51 -7.28
N GLU A 114 15.15 15.85 -6.14
CA GLU A 114 16.03 16.33 -5.07
C GLU A 114 17.48 16.50 -5.56
N MET A 115 18.00 15.52 -6.30
CA MET A 115 19.34 15.57 -6.88
C MET A 115 19.52 16.76 -7.82
N ARG A 116 18.54 17.04 -8.69
CA ARG A 116 18.58 18.22 -9.58
C ARG A 116 18.69 19.53 -8.78
N ASN A 117 17.88 19.67 -7.73
CA ASN A 117 17.93 20.86 -6.88
C ASN A 117 19.27 21.00 -6.15
N LEU A 118 19.87 19.89 -5.70
CA LEU A 118 21.16 19.86 -5.02
C LEU A 118 22.34 20.15 -5.98
N GLU A 119 22.23 19.74 -7.24
CA GLU A 119 23.17 20.09 -8.31
C GLU A 119 23.14 21.59 -8.58
N GLU A 120 21.95 22.18 -8.70
CA GLU A 120 21.76 23.62 -8.90
C GLU A 120 22.28 24.44 -7.70
N SER A 121 22.11 23.94 -6.47
CA SER A 121 22.58 24.62 -5.26
C SER A 121 24.04 24.35 -4.91
N GLY A 122 24.76 23.50 -5.66
CA GLY A 122 26.17 23.18 -5.42
C GLY A 122 26.45 22.35 -4.16
N GLU A 123 25.43 21.70 -3.58
CA GLU A 123 25.49 20.98 -2.30
C GLU A 123 26.06 19.55 -2.49
N LYS A 124 27.35 19.47 -2.84
CA LYS A 124 28.01 18.22 -3.30
C LYS A 124 27.89 17.04 -2.34
N ASP A 125 28.03 17.25 -1.03
CA ASP A 125 27.95 16.17 -0.03
C ASP A 125 26.53 15.58 0.08
N LYS A 126 25.51 16.44 0.01
CA LYS A 126 24.11 16.02 0.02
C LYS A 126 23.76 15.32 -1.30
N LEU A 127 24.26 15.83 -2.42
CA LEU A 127 24.10 15.23 -3.74
C LEU A 127 24.66 13.80 -3.78
N LEU A 128 25.88 13.58 -3.26
CA LEU A 128 26.50 12.26 -3.21
C LEU A 128 25.67 11.27 -2.36
N LYS A 129 25.12 11.73 -1.23
CA LYS A 129 24.22 10.91 -0.39
C LYS A 129 22.94 10.55 -1.13
N ALA A 130 22.32 11.49 -1.83
CA ALA A 130 21.11 11.27 -2.62
C ALA A 130 21.37 10.27 -3.77
N GLN A 131 22.50 10.40 -4.49
CA GLN A 131 22.94 9.47 -5.53
C GLN A 131 23.13 8.05 -5.00
N ASN A 132 23.80 7.89 -3.85
CA ASN A 132 23.99 6.58 -3.23
C ASN A 132 22.66 5.93 -2.85
N LYS A 133 21.73 6.72 -2.29
CA LYS A 133 20.38 6.24 -1.97
C LYS A 133 19.60 5.84 -3.23
N PHE A 134 19.67 6.65 -4.28
CA PHE A 134 19.05 6.36 -5.57
C PHE A 134 19.57 5.04 -6.15
N ASN A 135 20.89 4.86 -6.19
CA ASN A 135 21.53 3.64 -6.70
C ASN A 135 21.09 2.40 -5.91
N ASN A 136 20.98 2.50 -4.58
CA ASN A 136 20.51 1.41 -3.74
C ASN A 136 19.05 1.04 -4.05
N LEU A 137 18.16 2.03 -4.15
CA LEU A 137 16.74 1.79 -4.47
C LEU A 137 16.55 1.25 -5.88
N ALA A 138 17.34 1.72 -6.85
CA ALA A 138 17.31 1.22 -8.22
C ALA A 138 17.73 -0.26 -8.29
N LYS A 139 18.80 -0.65 -7.57
CA LYS A 139 19.19 -2.06 -7.44
C LYS A 139 18.10 -2.92 -6.81
N THR A 140 17.46 -2.43 -5.74
CA THR A 140 16.34 -3.14 -5.12
C THR A 140 15.17 -3.31 -6.09
N LEU A 141 14.82 -2.28 -6.86
CA LEU A 141 13.76 -2.34 -7.86
C LEU A 141 14.07 -3.39 -8.94
N SER A 142 15.26 -3.37 -9.51
CA SER A 142 15.68 -4.36 -10.52
C SER A 142 15.59 -5.79 -10.00
N GLY A 143 16.03 -6.03 -8.76
CA GLY A 143 15.92 -7.35 -8.14
C GLY A 143 14.48 -7.82 -7.87
N LEU A 144 13.52 -6.90 -7.75
CA LEU A 144 12.10 -7.25 -7.63
C LEU A 144 11.47 -7.53 -9.00
N ASP A 145 11.82 -6.77 -10.04
CA ASP A 145 11.29 -6.94 -11.40
C ASP A 145 11.78 -8.26 -12.05
N GLU A 146 13.05 -8.64 -11.88
CA GLU A 146 13.62 -9.87 -12.46
C GLU A 146 13.00 -11.17 -11.89
N ASN A 147 12.45 -11.12 -10.67
CA ASN A 147 11.88 -12.27 -9.98
C ASN A 147 10.34 -12.42 -10.18
N GLY A 148 9.73 -11.87 -11.24
CA GLY A 148 8.27 -11.88 -11.39
C GLY A 148 7.72 -11.86 -12.81
N GLY A 149 7.49 -13.03 -13.38
CA GLY A 149 6.81 -13.21 -14.68
C GLY A 149 5.27 -13.12 -14.66
N GLY A 150 4.65 -12.41 -13.71
CA GLY A 150 3.19 -12.30 -13.63
C GLY A 150 2.75 -11.05 -12.88
N GLY A 151 2.28 -10.04 -13.60
CA GLY A 151 1.63 -8.87 -13.00
C GLY A 151 0.19 -9.17 -12.61
N ILE A 152 -0.35 -8.42 -11.66
CA ILE A 152 -1.79 -8.46 -11.35
C ILE A 152 -2.53 -7.67 -12.43
N ILE A 153 -3.45 -8.33 -13.11
CA ILE A 153 -4.36 -7.70 -14.07
C ILE A 153 -5.68 -7.46 -13.35
N PHE A 154 -6.04 -6.19 -13.19
CA PHE A 154 -7.41 -5.82 -12.86
C PHE A 154 -8.19 -5.80 -14.18
N ASN A 155 -9.21 -6.65 -14.32
CA ASN A 155 -10.14 -6.52 -15.43
C ASN A 155 -11.06 -5.34 -15.12
N GLU A 156 -10.98 -4.29 -15.94
CA GLU A 156 -11.91 -3.15 -15.94
C GLU A 156 -13.32 -3.57 -16.40
#